data_AF-A0A3E3IM08-F1
#
_entry.id   AF-A0A3E3IM08-F1
#
_cell.length_a   1.000
_cell.length_b   1.000
_cell.length_c   1.000
_cell.angle_alpha   90.00
_cell.angle_beta   90.00
_cell.angle_gamma   90.00
#
_symmetry.space_group_name_H-M   'P 1'
#
loop_
_entity.id
_entity.type
_entity.pdbx_description
1 polymer ?
#
loop_
_entity_poly.entity_id
_entity_poly.type
_entity_poly.pdbx_seq_one_letter_code
_entity_poly.pdbx_strand_id
1 'polypeptide(L)' 'METSIFERDGKTWTRFKVKVKELRMYSQLLKKYVDIKKPVRQTSRYVYFEVEGDLLNNFCRRK' A
#
# COMPACT_ATOMS: atom_id res chain seq x y z
N MET A 1 2.30 -9.49 3.56
CA MET A 1 1.81 -8.28 2.88
C MET A 1 1.70 -8.60 1.41
N GLU A 2 0.57 -8.31 0.79
CA GLU A 2 0.35 -8.56 -0.64
C GLU A 2 0.19 -7.21 -1.35
N THR A 3 0.91 -7.03 -2.44
CA THR A 3 0.90 -5.82 -3.26
C THR A 3 0.31 -6.15 -4.62
N SER A 4 -0.65 -5.36 -5.05
CA SER A 4 -1.29 -5.50 -6.35
C SER A 4 -1.22 -4.17 -7.08
N ILE A 5 -0.63 -4.15 -8.27
CA ILE A 5 -0.70 -3.01 -9.17
C ILE A 5 -1.90 -3.22 -10.08
N PHE A 6 -2.69 -2.18 -10.28
CA PHE A 6 -3.82 -2.21 -11.20
C PHE A 6 -3.97 -0.84 -11.86
N GLU A 7 -4.47 -0.83 -13.09
CA GLU A 7 -4.74 0.40 -13.81
C GLU A 7 -6.19 0.82 -13.58
N ARG A 8 -6.39 2.10 -13.27
CA ARG A 8 -7.72 2.70 -13.10
C ARG A 8 -7.67 4.09 -13.72
N ASP A 9 -8.57 4.35 -14.68
CA ASP A 9 -8.67 5.64 -15.36
C ASP A 9 -7.37 6.07 -16.10
N GLY A 10 -6.66 5.10 -16.69
CA GLY A 10 -5.37 5.37 -17.35
C GLY A 10 -4.24 5.75 -16.38
N LYS A 11 -4.47 5.63 -15.07
CA LYS A 11 -3.46 5.81 -14.03
C LYS A 11 -3.13 4.48 -13.37
N THR A 12 -1.87 4.28 -13.02
CA THR A 12 -1.41 3.12 -12.26
C THR A 12 -1.70 3.34 -10.78
N TRP A 13 -2.33 2.36 -10.14
CA TRP A 13 -2.61 2.35 -8.71
C TRP A 13 -1.94 1.15 -8.05
N THR A 14 -1.37 1.38 -6.88
CA THR A 14 -0.81 0.31 -6.05
C THR A 14 -1.73 0.07 -4.86
N ARG A 15 -2.25 -1.15 -4.72
CA ARG A 15 -3.00 -1.60 -3.55
C ARG A 15 -2.11 -2.45 -2.64
N PHE A 16 -2.08 -2.09 -1.37
CA PHE A 16 -1.43 -2.85 -0.31
C PHE A 16 -2.46 -3.54 0.55
N LYS A 17 -2.43 -4.87 0.55
CA LYS A 17 -3.22 -5.72 1.43
C LYS A 17 -2.34 -6.21 2.58
N VAL A 18 -2.62 -5.71 3.77
CA VAL A 18 -1.83 -5.94 4.98
C VAL A 18 -2.71 -6.64 6.00
N LYS A 19 -2.20 -7.71 6.64
CA LYS A 19 -2.94 -8.33 7.74
C LYS A 19 -2.92 -7.40 8.95
N VAL A 20 -4.05 -7.25 9.65
CA VAL A 20 -4.15 -6.38 10.83
C VAL A 20 -3.09 -6.71 11.88
N LYS A 21 -2.85 -8.01 12.12
CA LYS A 21 -1.80 -8.49 13.04
C LYS A 21 -0.38 -8.07 12.64
N GLU A 22 -0.12 -7.90 11.34
CA GLU A 22 1.19 -7.51 10.83
C GLU A 22 1.29 -5.99 10.59
N LEU A 23 0.17 -5.27 10.67
CA LEU A 23 0.11 -3.83 10.43
C LEU A 23 1.08 -3.08 11.33
N ARG A 24 1.23 -3.49 12.59
CA ARG A 24 2.15 -2.85 13.54
C ARG A 24 3.61 -2.97 13.08
N MET A 25 4.00 -4.13 12.56
CA MET A 25 5.34 -4.38 12.01
C MET A 25 5.59 -3.56 10.74
N TYR A 26 4.62 -3.54 9.83
CA TYR A 26 4.76 -2.80 8.56
C TYR A 26 4.43 -1.31 8.68
N SER A 27 3.91 -0.83 9.82
CA SER A 27 3.44 0.56 9.99
C SER A 27 4.54 1.59 9.73
N GLN A 28 5.78 1.31 10.15
CA GLN A 28 6.93 2.20 9.92
C GLN A 28 7.31 2.25 8.44
N LEU A 29 7.23 1.11 7.74
CA LEU A 29 7.52 1.03 6.31
C LEU A 29 6.41 1.69 5.49
N LEU A 30 5.15 1.36 5.80
CA LEU A 30 3.96 1.91 5.15
C LEU A 30 3.86 3.42 5.32
N LYS A 31 4.22 4.00 6.46
CA LYS A 31 4.23 5.47 6.67
C LYS A 31 5.03 6.26 5.62
N LYS A 32 6.03 5.64 4.97
CA LYS A 32 6.82 6.29 3.91
C LYS A 32 6.09 6.32 2.56
N TYR A 33 5.08 5.48 2.38
CA TYR A 33 4.44 5.23 1.09
C TYR A 33 2.96 5.60 1.10
N VAL A 34 2.28 5.33 2.20
CA VAL A 34 0.84 5.51 2.34
C VAL A 34 0.50 6.11 3.70
N ASP A 35 -0.56 6.89 3.73
CA ASP A 35 -1.08 7.42 4.98
C ASP A 35 -1.81 6.30 5.74
N ILE A 36 -1.12 5.71 6.73
CA ILE A 36 -1.65 4.60 7.53
C ILE A 36 -2.94 4.95 8.29
N LYS A 37 -3.26 6.25 8.45
CA LYS A 37 -4.49 6.72 9.11
C LYS A 37 -5.70 6.71 8.18
N LYS A 38 -5.50 6.62 6.86
CA LYS A 38 -6.57 6.61 5.86
C LYS A 38 -6.54 5.32 5.03
N PRO A 39 -6.85 4.15 5.64
CA PRO A 39 -7.07 2.95 4.87
C PRO A 39 -8.31 3.11 3.98
N VAL A 40 -8.23 2.63 2.75
CA VAL A 40 -9.37 2.61 1.82
C VAL A 40 -10.42 1.62 2.27
N ARG A 41 -9.98 0.47 2.80
CA ARG A 41 -10.87 -0.54 3.35
C ARG A 41 -10.22 -1.22 4.55
N GLN A 42 -10.98 -1.42 5.61
CA GLN A 42 -10.55 -2.18 6.77
C GLN A 42 -11.54 -3.29 7.07
N THR A 43 -11.01 -4.46 7.42
CA THR A 43 -11.74 -5.65 7.87
C THR A 43 -10.97 -6.22 9.05
N SER A 44 -11.60 -7.01 9.93
CA SER A 44 -10.94 -7.57 11.12
C SER A 44 -9.63 -8.32 10.84
N ARG A 45 -9.46 -8.86 9.63
CA ARG A 45 -8.25 -9.61 9.24
C ARG A 45 -7.30 -8.83 8.34
N TYR A 46 -7.80 -7.88 7.56
CA TYR A 46 -7.04 -7.20 6.51
C TYR A 46 -7.31 -5.70 6.46
N VAL A 47 -6.28 -4.93 6.15
CA VAL A 47 -6.33 -3.50 5.85
C VAL A 47 -5.84 -3.30 4.43
N TYR A 48 -6.56 -2.51 3.66
CA TYR A 48 -6.28 -2.17 2.28
C TYR A 48 -5.92 -0.70 2.20
N PHE A 49 -4.75 -0.42 1.64
CA PHE A 49 -4.31 0.92 1.29
C PHE A 49 -4.21 1.01 -0.21
N GLU A 50 -4.63 2.13 -0.79
CA GLU A 50 -4.45 2.42 -2.21
C GLU A 50 -3.71 3.73 -2.34
N VAL A 51 -2.84 3.79 -3.34
CA VAL A 51 -2.11 5.00 -3.65
C VAL A 51 -1.92 5.10 -5.15
N GLU A 52 -2.02 6.33 -5.64
CA GLU A 52 -1.81 6.67 -7.04
C GLU A 52 -0.30 6.62 -7.31
N GLY A 53 0.10 5.85 -8.32
CA GLY A 53 1.50 5.71 -8.76
C GLY A 53 2.07 4.30 -8.64
N ASP A 54 3.10 4.03 -9.44
CA ASP A 54 3.87 2.79 -9.43
C ASP A 54 4.96 2.85 -8.35
N LEU A 55 4.56 2.51 -7.12
CA LEU A 55 5.50 2.51 -5.98
C LEU A 55 6.53 1.37 -6.04
N LEU A 56 6.28 0.36 -6.88
CA LEU A 56 7.21 -0.75 -7.12
C LEU A 56 8.41 -0.30 -7.97
N ASN A 57 8.24 0.56 -8.98
CA ASN A 57 9.38 1.09 -9.74
C ASN A 57 10.24 2.08 -8.94
N ASN A 58 9.66 2.82 -7.99
CA ASN A 58 10.45 3.73 -7.14
C ASN A 58 11.34 3.00 -6.13
N PHE A 59 11.13 1.69 -5.90
CA PHE A 59 12.07 0.85 -5.15
C PHE A 59 13.44 0.73 -5.86
N CYS A 60 13.50 0.94 -7.18
CA CYS A 60 14.68 0.73 -8.01
C CYS A 60 15.45 2.03 -8.36
N ARG A 61 14.94 3.21 -8.01
CA ARG A 61 15.60 4.52 -8.27
C ARG A 61 16.08 5.19 -6.98
N ARG A 62 16.86 4.48 -6.16
CA ARG A 62 17.86 5.15 -5.34
C ARG A 62 19.20 5.01 -6.05
N LYS A 63 19.60 6.10 -6.71
CA LYS A 63 20.99 6.37 -7.12
C LYS A 63 21.92 6.27 -5.91
#